data_AF-A0A3B8X7W1-F1
#
_entry.id   AF-A0A3B8X7W1-F1
#
_cell.length_a   1.000
_cell.length_b   1.000
_cell.length_c   1.000
_cell.angle_alpha   90.00
_cell.angle_beta   90.00
_cell.angle_gamma   90.00
#
_symmetry.space_group_name_H-M   'P 1'
#
loop_
_entity.id
_entity.type
_entity.pdbx_description
1 polymer ?
#
loop_
_entity_poly.entity_id
_entity_poly.type
_entity_poly.pdbx_seq_one_letter_code
_entity_poly.pdbx_strand_id
1 'polypeptide(L)'
;PLGARIVYPPDPLEPMTNPERAIKRALAKPLDDDPLKSLLRKGMKLTIAFDDLSLPLPPMAAPDVRQLVMEEVIDMAAEAGVEDIHLIAALGLHRRMTADEIRHIVGDRIFSTFWPDRLYQHDGEDPEANVYIGKTAEGEEVTLHKRATESDLVVYVNLTLVPMDGGHKSMSTGLASYRGIRAHHNVKTLLASRSYMNPPDSALHHSCVRQGQLIEDTVRVFHIETT
;
A
#
# COMPACT_ATOMS: atom_id res chain seq x y z
N PRO A 1 4.80 7.81 -39.59
CA PRO A 1 4.51 7.29 -40.95
C PRO A 1 3.25 8.00 -41.49
N LEU A 2 3.09 8.12 -42.81
CA LEU A 2 1.83 8.62 -43.39
C LEU A 2 0.66 7.76 -42.85
N GLY A 3 -0.36 8.39 -42.28
CA GLY A 3 -1.48 7.70 -41.61
C GLY A 3 -1.30 7.40 -40.11
N ALA A 4 -0.19 7.81 -39.49
CA ALA A 4 -0.04 7.72 -38.05
C ALA A 4 -1.00 8.68 -37.33
N ARG A 5 -1.70 8.18 -36.30
CA ARG A 5 -2.46 8.99 -35.36
C ARG A 5 -1.62 9.23 -34.12
N ILE A 6 -1.37 10.50 -33.79
CA ILE A 6 -0.78 10.88 -32.50
C ILE A 6 -1.92 10.95 -31.49
N VAL A 7 -1.76 10.25 -30.37
CA VAL A 7 -2.69 10.31 -29.25
C VAL A 7 -1.93 10.92 -28.08
N TYR A 8 -2.48 11.98 -27.51
CA TYR A 8 -1.94 12.63 -26.33
C TYR A 8 -2.67 12.10 -25.09
N PRO A 9 -1.97 11.97 -23.95
CA PRO A 9 -2.66 11.74 -22.68
C PRO A 9 -3.53 12.95 -22.33
N PRO A 10 -4.53 12.78 -21.44
CA PRO A 10 -5.18 13.92 -20.80
C PRO A 10 -4.15 14.82 -20.10
N ASP A 11 -4.47 16.11 -19.99
CA ASP A 11 -3.70 17.02 -19.14
C ASP A 11 -3.73 16.53 -17.68
N PRO A 12 -2.66 16.75 -16.91
CA PRO A 12 -2.64 16.40 -15.49
C PRO A 12 -3.72 17.17 -14.73
N LEU A 13 -4.15 16.62 -13.59
CA LEU A 13 -5.04 17.33 -12.68
C LEU A 13 -4.33 18.55 -12.09
N GLU A 14 -5.13 19.58 -11.77
CA GLU A 14 -4.64 20.75 -11.05
C GLU A 14 -4.10 20.33 -9.67
N PRO A 15 -2.86 20.71 -9.30
CA PRO A 15 -2.27 20.29 -8.04
C PRO A 15 -3.00 20.92 -6.86
N MET A 16 -3.07 20.17 -5.75
CA MET A 16 -3.65 20.68 -4.51
C MET A 16 -2.79 21.81 -3.94
N THR A 17 -3.41 22.95 -3.63
CA THR A 17 -2.72 24.13 -3.09
C THR A 17 -2.15 23.91 -1.68
N ASN A 18 -2.76 23.01 -0.90
CA ASN A 18 -2.34 22.69 0.46
C ASN A 18 -2.58 21.19 0.73
N PRO A 19 -1.59 20.33 0.39
CA PRO A 19 -1.72 18.89 0.54
C PRO A 19 -1.93 18.47 1.99
N GLU A 20 -1.28 19.11 2.96
CA GLU A 20 -1.39 18.78 4.38
C GLU A 20 -2.82 18.93 4.91
N ARG A 21 -3.50 20.02 4.54
CA ARG A 21 -4.91 20.24 4.88
C ARG A 21 -5.82 19.23 4.18
N ALA A 22 -5.48 18.82 2.96
CA ALA A 22 -6.24 17.81 2.24
C ALA A 22 -6.11 16.44 2.91
N ILE A 23 -4.90 16.05 3.31
CA ILE A 23 -4.60 14.82 4.06
C ILE A 23 -5.38 14.81 5.38
N LYS A 24 -5.27 15.87 6.19
CA LYS A 24 -6.04 16.00 7.45
C LYS A 24 -7.54 15.82 7.27
N ARG A 25 -8.09 16.41 6.20
CA ARG A 25 -9.52 16.28 5.88
C ARG A 25 -9.88 14.86 5.48
N ALA A 26 -9.07 14.20 4.65
CA ALA A 26 -9.31 12.83 4.19
C ALA A 26 -9.29 11.85 5.37
N LEU A 27 -8.32 11.96 6.28
CA LEU A 27 -8.24 11.12 7.48
C LEU A 27 -9.39 11.35 8.46
N ALA A 28 -9.94 12.56 8.53
CA ALA A 28 -11.07 12.90 9.38
C ALA A 28 -12.44 12.57 8.77
N LYS A 29 -12.51 12.40 7.45
CA LYS A 29 -13.75 12.13 6.70
C LYS A 29 -13.48 11.13 5.56
N PRO A 30 -13.16 9.87 5.89
CA PRO A 30 -13.00 8.82 4.89
C PRO A 30 -14.34 8.52 4.18
N LEU A 31 -14.26 7.88 3.01
CA LEU A 31 -15.44 7.59 2.19
C LEU A 31 -16.31 6.46 2.77
N ASP A 32 -15.69 5.33 3.13
CA ASP A 32 -16.37 4.09 3.53
C ASP A 32 -15.79 3.51 4.83
N ASP A 33 -15.32 4.37 5.73
CA ASP A 33 -14.73 3.97 7.03
C ASP A 33 -15.10 4.97 8.14
N ASP A 34 -14.77 4.65 9.38
CA ASP A 34 -14.74 5.59 10.49
C ASP A 34 -13.49 6.49 10.40
N PRO A 35 -13.54 7.74 10.89
CA PRO A 35 -12.34 8.60 10.96
C PRO A 35 -11.16 7.86 11.59
N LEU A 36 -9.94 8.04 11.04
CA LEU A 36 -8.76 7.30 11.53
C LEU A 36 -8.56 7.50 13.03
N LYS A 37 -8.80 8.72 13.53
CA LYS A 37 -8.69 9.05 14.96
C LYS A 37 -9.56 8.19 15.87
N SER A 38 -10.75 7.74 15.43
CA SER A 38 -11.60 6.85 16.23
C SER A 38 -11.14 5.39 16.24
N LEU A 39 -10.27 5.00 15.31
CA LEU A 39 -9.70 3.65 15.24
C LEU A 39 -8.45 3.50 16.12
N LEU A 40 -7.82 4.62 16.49
CA LEU A 40 -6.58 4.64 17.25
C LEU A 40 -6.85 4.59 18.76
N ARG A 41 -6.14 3.69 19.46
CA ARG A 41 -6.26 3.51 20.92
C ARG A 41 -4.92 3.14 21.55
N LYS A 42 -4.71 3.61 22.78
CA LYS A 42 -3.53 3.24 23.59
C LYS A 42 -3.36 1.71 23.68
N GLY A 43 -2.12 1.26 23.53
CA GLY A 43 -1.71 -0.14 23.67
C GLY A 43 -2.00 -1.04 22.46
N MET A 44 -2.50 -0.49 21.35
CA MET A 44 -2.66 -1.24 20.11
C MET A 44 -1.34 -1.40 19.35
N LYS A 45 -1.28 -2.42 18.48
CA LYS A 45 -0.24 -2.61 17.48
C LYS A 45 -0.68 -1.97 16.16
N LEU A 46 0.05 -0.93 15.74
CA LEU A 46 -0.16 -0.24 14.48
C LEU A 46 0.94 -0.62 13.49
N THR A 47 0.54 -0.94 12.27
CA THR A 47 1.46 -1.01 11.13
C THR A 47 1.07 0.00 10.08
N ILE A 48 2.04 0.76 9.59
CA ILE A 48 1.88 1.69 8.47
C ILE A 48 2.66 1.10 7.29
N ALA A 49 1.95 0.53 6.32
CA ALA A 49 2.53 0.06 5.09
C ALA A 49 2.49 1.16 4.03
N PHE A 50 3.47 1.19 3.13
CA PHE A 50 3.52 2.19 2.06
C PHE A 50 4.15 1.63 0.80
N ASP A 51 3.73 2.13 -0.36
CA ASP A 51 4.31 1.70 -1.64
C ASP A 51 5.81 2.01 -1.70
N ASP A 52 6.55 1.12 -2.37
CA ASP A 52 8.00 1.23 -2.53
C ASP A 52 8.42 2.25 -3.61
N LEU A 53 9.72 2.30 -3.93
CA LEU A 53 10.28 3.25 -4.90
C LEU A 53 9.74 3.09 -6.33
N SER A 54 9.08 1.96 -6.65
CA SER A 54 8.56 1.73 -7.99
C SER A 54 7.45 2.72 -8.38
N LEU A 55 6.92 3.48 -7.41
CA LEU A 55 5.93 4.52 -7.60
C LEU A 55 6.34 5.86 -6.92
N PRO A 56 6.04 7.02 -7.53
CA PRO A 56 5.63 7.19 -8.93
C PRO A 56 6.83 7.16 -9.89
N LEU A 57 6.56 7.13 -11.20
CA LEU A 57 7.56 7.25 -12.26
C LEU A 57 7.25 8.48 -13.12
N PRO A 58 8.08 9.54 -13.13
CA PRO A 58 9.37 9.68 -12.42
C PRO A 58 9.23 9.81 -10.89
N PRO A 59 10.32 9.62 -10.12
CA PRO A 59 10.29 9.77 -8.66
C PRO A 59 9.73 11.11 -8.22
N MET A 60 8.93 11.09 -7.15
CA MET A 60 8.33 12.29 -6.59
C MET A 60 9.39 13.23 -6.02
N ALA A 61 9.18 14.55 -6.18
CA ALA A 61 9.99 15.54 -5.50
C ALA A 61 9.73 15.52 -4.00
N ALA A 62 10.75 15.81 -3.19
CA ALA A 62 10.57 15.94 -1.75
C ALA A 62 9.83 17.25 -1.40
N PRO A 63 8.93 17.27 -0.39
CA PRO A 63 8.51 16.10 0.39
C PRO A 63 7.60 15.18 -0.42
N ASP A 64 7.81 13.86 -0.29
CA ASP A 64 6.95 12.85 -0.90
C ASP A 64 5.57 12.86 -0.21
N VAL A 65 4.48 12.65 -0.96
CA VAL A 65 3.14 12.62 -0.38
C VAL A 65 2.99 11.48 0.63
N ARG A 66 3.70 10.36 0.44
CA ARG A 66 3.74 9.27 1.43
C ARG A 66 4.32 9.77 2.74
N GLN A 67 5.41 10.54 2.71
CA GLN A 67 5.95 11.18 3.91
C GLN A 67 4.86 12.02 4.59
N LEU A 68 4.20 12.94 3.87
CA LEU A 68 3.21 13.84 4.44
C LEU A 68 2.04 13.08 5.10
N VAL A 69 1.57 12.00 4.47
CA VAL A 69 0.52 11.14 5.02
C VAL A 69 1.02 10.41 6.26
N MET A 70 2.16 9.74 6.17
CA MET A 70 2.70 8.95 7.29
C MET A 70 3.01 9.83 8.51
N GLU A 71 3.52 11.03 8.30
CA GLU A 71 3.76 12.01 9.36
C GLU A 71 2.46 12.35 10.11
N GLU A 72 1.37 12.62 9.40
CA GLU A 72 0.07 12.90 10.01
C GLU A 72 -0.50 11.67 10.75
N VAL A 73 -0.38 10.46 10.18
CA VAL A 73 -0.81 9.21 10.83
C VAL A 73 -0.03 8.96 12.12
N ILE A 74 1.29 9.16 12.10
CA ILE A 74 2.16 9.00 13.27
C ILE A 74 1.78 10.01 14.36
N ASP A 75 1.55 11.28 13.98
CA ASP A 75 1.18 12.32 14.94
C ASP A 75 -0.19 11.99 15.59
N MET A 76 -1.18 11.55 14.82
CA MET A 76 -2.47 11.08 15.35
C MET A 76 -2.32 9.86 16.27
N ALA A 77 -1.46 8.90 15.91
CA ALA A 77 -1.18 7.71 16.71
C ALA A 77 -0.51 8.08 18.04
N ALA A 78 0.43 9.02 18.02
CA ALA A 78 1.07 9.55 19.22
C ALA A 78 0.07 10.26 20.14
N GLU A 79 -0.83 11.09 19.60
CA GLU A 79 -1.93 11.72 20.38
C GLU A 79 -2.83 10.69 21.06
N ALA A 80 -3.10 9.56 20.39
CA ALA A 80 -3.89 8.45 20.92
C ALA A 80 -3.12 7.55 21.90
N GLY A 81 -1.82 7.78 22.09
CA GLY A 81 -0.95 7.00 22.98
C GLY A 81 -0.56 5.63 22.42
N VAL A 82 -0.50 5.48 21.09
CA VAL A 82 -0.01 4.27 20.42
C VAL A 82 1.52 4.28 20.46
N GLU A 83 2.13 3.26 21.08
CA GLU A 83 3.59 3.15 21.22
C GLU A 83 4.20 2.06 20.33
N ASP A 84 3.40 1.08 19.90
CA ASP A 84 3.83 -0.03 19.04
C ASP A 84 3.48 0.29 17.58
N ILE A 85 4.31 1.13 16.95
CA ILE A 85 4.19 1.55 15.56
C ILE A 85 5.35 0.97 14.74
N HIS A 86 5.02 0.25 13.67
CA HIS A 86 5.98 -0.28 12.70
C HIS A 86 5.63 0.24 11.30
N LEU A 87 6.64 0.60 10.51
CA LEU A 87 6.52 1.02 9.12
C LEU A 87 7.13 -0.03 8.19
N ILE A 88 6.42 -0.37 7.11
CA ILE A 88 6.85 -1.42 6.17
C ILE A 88 6.74 -0.92 4.74
N ALA A 89 7.86 -0.82 4.03
CA ALA A 89 7.85 -0.61 2.59
C ALA A 89 7.32 -1.88 1.90
N ALA A 90 6.26 -1.75 1.11
CA ALA A 90 5.52 -2.84 0.50
C ALA A 90 6.11 -3.18 -0.88
N LEU A 91 7.16 -4.00 -0.89
CA LEU A 91 7.92 -4.34 -2.10
C LEU A 91 7.25 -5.42 -2.98
N GLY A 92 6.40 -6.26 -2.41
CA GLY A 92 6.03 -7.53 -3.03
C GLY A 92 7.26 -8.37 -3.38
N LEU A 93 7.58 -8.44 -4.68
CA LEU A 93 8.75 -9.16 -5.23
C LEU A 93 9.78 -8.23 -5.88
N HIS A 94 9.72 -6.93 -5.61
CA HIS A 94 10.72 -5.98 -6.09
C HIS A 94 12.05 -6.15 -5.34
N ARG A 95 13.12 -5.59 -5.93
CA ARG A 95 14.43 -5.52 -5.27
C ARG A 95 14.35 -4.72 -3.97
N ARG A 96 15.28 -4.99 -3.05
CA ARG A 96 15.48 -4.15 -1.86
C ARG A 96 15.84 -2.72 -2.27
N MET A 97 15.25 -1.77 -1.57
CA MET A 97 15.57 -0.36 -1.63
C MET A 97 16.83 -0.05 -0.81
N THR A 98 17.60 0.94 -1.25
CA THR A 98 18.71 1.48 -0.47
C THR A 98 18.19 2.33 0.69
N ALA A 99 19.05 2.58 1.68
CA ALA A 99 18.71 3.49 2.78
C ALA A 99 18.35 4.90 2.29
N ASP A 100 19.03 5.41 1.27
CA ASP A 100 18.78 6.73 0.69
C ASP A 100 17.43 6.78 -0.03
N GLU A 101 17.05 5.72 -0.76
CA GLU A 101 15.73 5.61 -1.40
C GLU A 101 14.61 5.60 -0.36
N ILE A 102 14.79 4.87 0.75
CA ILE A 102 13.83 4.86 1.87
C ILE A 102 13.74 6.24 2.50
N ARG A 103 14.89 6.86 2.81
CA ARG A 103 14.97 8.18 3.43
C ARG A 103 14.31 9.26 2.57
N HIS A 104 14.45 9.19 1.25
CA HIS A 104 13.77 10.10 0.32
C HIS A 104 12.25 9.99 0.40
N ILE A 105 11.73 8.76 0.50
CA ILE A 105 10.27 8.50 0.54
C ILE A 105 9.66 8.89 1.89
N VAL A 106 10.32 8.54 2.99
CA VAL A 106 9.74 8.73 4.33
C VAL A 106 10.13 10.06 4.99
N GLY A 107 11.15 10.74 4.46
CA GLY A 107 11.73 11.95 5.03
C GLY A 107 12.61 11.72 6.27
N ASP A 108 13.39 12.74 6.60
CA ASP A 108 14.40 12.68 7.67
C ASP A 108 13.83 12.35 9.05
N ARG A 109 12.64 12.89 9.36
CA ARG A 109 11.98 12.72 10.65
C ARG A 109 11.61 11.26 10.89
N ILE A 110 10.90 10.65 9.95
CA ILE A 110 10.49 9.25 10.05
C ILE A 110 11.71 8.34 9.98
N PHE A 111 12.63 8.59 9.05
CA PHE A 111 13.83 7.77 8.88
C PHE A 111 14.63 7.71 10.18
N SER A 112 14.95 8.86 10.77
CA SER A 112 15.77 8.93 11.98
C SER A 112 15.09 8.36 13.23
N THR A 113 13.75 8.29 13.24
CA THR A 113 12.97 7.79 14.38
C THR A 113 12.78 6.27 14.33
N PHE A 114 12.56 5.71 13.14
CA PHE A 114 12.14 4.32 12.99
C PHE A 114 13.18 3.41 12.30
N TRP A 115 14.11 3.95 11.50
CA TRP A 115 15.09 3.13 10.78
C TRP A 115 16.23 2.67 11.70
N PRO A 116 16.69 1.40 11.61
CA PRO A 116 16.14 0.28 10.83
C PRO A 116 15.17 -0.61 11.64
N ASP A 117 15.03 -0.36 12.95
CA ASP A 117 14.42 -1.32 13.88
C ASP A 117 12.89 -1.43 13.73
N ARG A 118 12.24 -0.34 13.34
CA ARG A 118 10.78 -0.22 13.20
C ARG A 118 10.35 0.34 11.85
N LEU A 119 11.28 0.68 10.97
CA LEU A 119 11.06 0.96 9.56
C LEU A 119 11.92 -0.01 8.77
N TYR A 120 11.28 -0.91 8.06
CA TYR A 120 11.95 -1.92 7.25
C TYR A 120 11.12 -2.21 6.00
N GLN A 121 11.59 -3.16 5.21
CA GLN A 121 11.01 -3.48 3.91
C GLN A 121 10.48 -4.91 3.95
N HIS A 122 9.35 -5.13 3.30
CA HIS A 122 8.82 -6.47 3.04
C HIS A 122 9.81 -7.29 2.21
N ASP A 123 9.89 -8.58 2.50
CA ASP A 123 10.57 -9.57 1.67
C ASP A 123 9.59 -10.69 1.37
N GLY A 124 9.13 -10.78 0.13
CA GLY A 124 8.15 -11.79 -0.29
C GLY A 124 8.72 -13.22 -0.35
N GLU A 125 10.02 -13.42 -0.14
CA GLU A 125 10.65 -14.74 -0.13
C GLU A 125 11.12 -15.18 1.26
N ASP A 126 11.05 -14.31 2.27
CA ASP A 126 11.41 -14.66 3.66
C ASP A 126 10.30 -15.52 4.31
N PRO A 127 10.57 -16.81 4.61
CA PRO A 127 9.56 -17.70 5.19
C PRO A 127 9.21 -17.37 6.64
N GLU A 128 10.08 -16.66 7.38
CA GLU A 128 9.87 -16.33 8.80
C GLU A 128 9.07 -15.02 8.95
N ALA A 129 9.20 -14.12 7.98
CA ALA A 129 8.48 -12.84 7.94
C ALA A 129 7.08 -12.94 7.31
N ASN A 130 6.73 -14.08 6.70
CA ASN A 130 5.46 -14.28 6.00
C ASN A 130 4.64 -15.40 6.61
N VAL A 131 3.33 -15.20 6.71
CA VAL A 131 2.39 -16.23 7.20
C VAL A 131 1.35 -16.58 6.14
N TYR A 132 0.93 -17.84 6.13
CA TYR A 132 -0.22 -18.28 5.36
C TYR A 132 -1.50 -18.01 6.15
N ILE A 133 -2.41 -17.23 5.58
CA ILE A 133 -3.65 -16.83 6.26
C ILE A 133 -4.88 -17.59 5.74
N GLY A 134 -4.79 -18.20 4.56
CA GLY A 134 -5.89 -19.01 4.04
C GLY A 134 -5.84 -19.23 2.53
N LYS A 135 -6.97 -19.70 2.00
CA LYS A 135 -7.16 -19.97 0.57
C LYS A 135 -8.50 -19.42 0.11
N THR A 136 -8.53 -18.74 -1.03
CA THR A 136 -9.80 -18.26 -1.61
C THR A 136 -10.63 -19.45 -2.14
N ALA A 137 -11.90 -19.19 -2.46
CA ALA A 137 -12.79 -20.19 -3.09
C ALA A 137 -12.26 -20.71 -4.44
N GLU A 138 -11.48 -19.89 -5.17
CA GLU A 138 -10.83 -20.27 -6.43
C GLU A 138 -9.51 -21.03 -6.22
N GLY A 139 -9.16 -21.30 -4.97
CA GLY A 139 -7.98 -22.06 -4.63
C GLY A 139 -6.68 -21.23 -4.62
N GLU A 140 -6.77 -19.92 -4.48
CA GLU A 140 -5.62 -19.02 -4.44
C GLU A 140 -5.07 -18.97 -3.01
N GLU A 141 -3.79 -19.31 -2.82
CA GLU A 141 -3.16 -19.16 -1.51
C GLU A 141 -3.05 -17.68 -1.18
N VAL A 142 -3.35 -17.32 0.07
CA VAL A 142 -3.23 -15.96 0.57
C VAL A 142 -2.19 -15.96 1.68
N THR A 143 -1.18 -15.12 1.51
CA THR A 143 -0.10 -14.91 2.47
C THR A 143 0.00 -13.43 2.78
N LEU A 144 0.51 -13.10 3.97
CA LEU A 144 0.71 -11.73 4.38
C LEU A 144 1.93 -11.62 5.28
N HIS A 145 2.56 -10.44 5.29
CA HIS A 145 3.61 -10.10 6.23
C HIS A 145 3.12 -10.32 7.68
N LYS A 146 3.90 -11.08 8.46
CA LYS A 146 3.58 -11.49 9.83
C LYS A 146 3.21 -10.32 10.74
N ARG A 147 4.04 -9.26 10.75
CA ARG A 147 3.72 -8.03 11.51
C ARG A 147 2.36 -7.44 11.14
N ALA A 148 1.98 -7.41 9.86
CA ALA A 148 0.67 -6.90 9.46
C ALA A 148 -0.45 -7.80 10.01
N THR A 149 -0.32 -9.14 9.94
CA THR A 149 -1.33 -10.06 10.53
C THR A 149 -1.47 -9.97 12.05
N GLU A 150 -0.42 -9.56 12.75
CA GLU A 150 -0.42 -9.42 14.21
C GLU A 150 -0.87 -8.03 14.69
N SER A 151 -1.14 -7.11 13.76
CA SER A 151 -1.52 -5.73 14.08
C SER A 151 -3.01 -5.62 14.39
N ASP A 152 -3.37 -4.72 15.30
CA ASP A 152 -4.78 -4.34 15.52
C ASP A 152 -5.32 -3.50 14.35
N LEU A 153 -4.44 -2.72 13.71
CA LEU A 153 -4.74 -1.89 12.55
C LEU A 153 -3.53 -1.83 11.61
N VAL A 154 -3.81 -2.00 10.32
CA VAL A 154 -2.87 -1.67 9.24
C VAL A 154 -3.38 -0.43 8.53
N VAL A 155 -2.58 0.63 8.51
CA VAL A 155 -2.80 1.77 7.61
C VAL A 155 -1.95 1.53 6.37
N TYR A 156 -2.56 1.53 5.18
CA TYR A 156 -1.81 1.41 3.93
C TYR A 156 -1.81 2.75 3.18
N VAL A 157 -0.63 3.28 2.90
CA VAL A 157 -0.43 4.52 2.14
C VAL A 157 -0.02 4.19 0.70
N ASN A 158 -0.97 4.30 -0.21
CA ASN A 158 -0.81 3.96 -1.62
C ASN A 158 -0.70 5.21 -2.52
N LEU A 159 0.09 5.08 -3.59
CA LEU A 159 0.14 5.99 -4.73
C LEU A 159 -0.65 5.40 -5.90
N THR A 160 -1.83 5.94 -6.17
CA THR A 160 -2.71 5.53 -7.25
C THR A 160 -2.25 6.17 -8.57
N LEU A 161 -1.15 5.66 -9.14
CA LEU A 161 -0.61 6.16 -10.42
C LEU A 161 -1.42 5.68 -11.62
N VAL A 162 -1.88 4.43 -11.59
CA VAL A 162 -2.74 3.85 -12.63
C VAL A 162 -3.96 3.16 -12.01
N PRO A 163 -5.06 2.89 -12.76
CA PRO A 163 -6.27 2.25 -12.23
C PRO A 163 -6.07 0.85 -11.65
N MET A 164 -4.91 0.24 -11.89
CA MET A 164 -4.54 -1.05 -11.31
C MET A 164 -4.07 -0.92 -9.86
N ASP A 165 -3.55 0.23 -9.44
CA ASP A 165 -2.95 0.45 -8.11
C ASP A 165 -4.02 0.70 -7.04
N GLY A 166 -3.64 0.54 -5.78
CA GLY A 166 -4.53 0.76 -4.64
C GLY A 166 -5.40 -0.41 -4.22
N GLY A 167 -6.16 -0.16 -3.16
CA GLY A 167 -7.12 -1.07 -2.57
C GLY A 167 -6.55 -2.46 -2.26
N HIS A 168 -7.28 -3.50 -2.64
CA HIS A 168 -6.89 -4.86 -2.29
C HIS A 168 -5.56 -5.31 -2.91
N LYS A 169 -5.14 -4.73 -4.05
CA LYS A 169 -3.84 -5.06 -4.67
C LYS A 169 -2.68 -4.68 -3.77
N SER A 170 -2.76 -3.53 -3.10
CA SER A 170 -1.75 -3.01 -2.19
C SER A 170 -1.39 -4.04 -1.11
N MET A 171 -2.41 -4.63 -0.47
CA MET A 171 -2.21 -5.68 0.52
C MET A 171 -1.83 -7.03 -0.12
N SER A 172 -2.59 -7.48 -1.13
CA SER A 172 -2.42 -8.82 -1.72
C SER A 172 -1.16 -8.97 -2.58
N THR A 173 -0.49 -7.86 -2.90
CA THR A 173 0.73 -7.85 -3.72
C THR A 173 1.89 -7.22 -2.96
N GLY A 174 1.69 -6.05 -2.33
CA GLY A 174 2.77 -5.30 -1.69
C GLY A 174 3.32 -5.97 -0.42
N LEU A 175 2.46 -6.66 0.33
CA LEU A 175 2.81 -7.36 1.58
C LEU A 175 2.63 -8.88 1.51
N ALA A 176 2.41 -9.43 0.32
CA ALA A 176 2.26 -10.87 0.12
C ALA A 176 3.59 -11.52 -0.26
N SER A 177 3.70 -12.82 0.04
CA SER A 177 4.85 -13.62 -0.41
C SER A 177 4.71 -14.06 -1.87
N TYR A 178 5.76 -14.62 -2.47
CA TYR A 178 5.71 -15.22 -3.81
C TYR A 178 4.52 -16.18 -3.98
N ARG A 179 4.17 -16.93 -2.92
CA ARG A 179 3.04 -17.87 -2.92
C ARG A 179 1.68 -17.21 -3.11
N GLY A 180 1.46 -16.03 -2.52
CA GLY A 180 0.24 -15.26 -2.73
C GLY A 180 0.22 -14.58 -4.11
N ILE A 181 1.36 -13.96 -4.46
CA ILE A 181 1.51 -13.16 -5.68
C ILE A 181 1.35 -14.01 -6.95
N ARG A 182 1.90 -15.22 -6.97
CA ARG A 182 1.82 -16.13 -8.13
C ARG A 182 0.38 -16.55 -8.47
N ALA A 183 -0.57 -16.41 -7.55
CA ALA A 183 -1.96 -16.77 -7.80
C ALA A 183 -2.65 -15.80 -8.78
N HIS A 184 -2.19 -14.55 -8.88
CA HIS A 184 -2.66 -13.58 -9.86
C HIS A 184 -1.63 -13.23 -10.95
N HIS A 185 -0.33 -13.43 -10.70
CA HIS A 185 0.73 -13.25 -11.70
C HIS A 185 1.04 -14.55 -12.46
N ASN A 186 0.06 -15.09 -13.17
CA ASN A 186 0.23 -16.30 -13.97
C ASN A 186 -0.46 -16.21 -15.34
N VAL A 187 -0.06 -17.10 -16.25
CA VAL A 187 -0.53 -17.11 -17.65
C VAL A 187 -2.06 -17.18 -17.74
N LYS A 188 -2.73 -17.97 -16.90
CA LYS A 188 -4.19 -18.10 -16.92
C LYS A 188 -4.85 -16.75 -16.61
N THR A 189 -4.43 -16.09 -15.54
CA THR A 189 -4.97 -14.80 -15.12
C THR A 189 -4.65 -13.69 -16.12
N LEU A 190 -3.44 -13.66 -16.67
CA LEU A 190 -3.04 -12.64 -17.66
C LEU A 190 -3.81 -12.81 -18.97
N LEU A 191 -3.97 -14.04 -19.49
CA LEU A 191 -4.76 -14.29 -20.71
C LEU A 191 -6.26 -14.03 -20.52
N ALA A 192 -6.76 -14.17 -19.28
CA ALA A 192 -8.14 -13.86 -18.93
C ALA A 192 -8.38 -12.37 -18.64
N SER A 193 -7.34 -11.53 -18.69
CA SER A 193 -7.45 -10.09 -18.49
C SER A 193 -7.38 -9.39 -19.84
N ARG A 194 -8.48 -8.75 -20.25
CA ARG A 194 -8.51 -7.97 -21.51
C ARG A 194 -7.76 -6.64 -21.35
N SER A 195 -7.78 -6.07 -20.16
CA SER A 195 -7.01 -4.89 -19.78
C SER A 195 -6.69 -4.96 -18.29
N TYR A 196 -5.47 -4.60 -17.89
CA TYR A 196 -5.12 -4.46 -16.47
C TYR A 196 -5.63 -3.14 -15.88
N MET A 197 -5.89 -2.15 -16.74
CA MET A 197 -6.29 -0.80 -16.36
C MET A 197 -7.81 -0.60 -16.37
N ASN A 198 -8.58 -1.63 -16.73
CA ASN A 198 -10.03 -1.64 -16.60
C ASN A 198 -10.44 -2.76 -15.63
N PRO A 199 -10.62 -2.48 -14.33
CA PRO A 199 -10.86 -3.50 -13.30
C PRO A 199 -11.92 -4.56 -13.63
N PRO A 200 -13.11 -4.22 -14.19
CA PRO A 200 -14.13 -5.22 -14.54
C PRO A 200 -13.68 -6.25 -15.59
N ASP A 201 -12.68 -5.91 -16.40
CA ASP A 201 -12.14 -6.75 -17.48
C ASP A 201 -10.80 -7.41 -17.08
N SER A 202 -10.42 -7.33 -15.81
CA SER A 202 -9.12 -7.77 -15.30
C SER A 202 -9.28 -8.94 -14.34
N ALA A 203 -8.99 -10.15 -14.80
CA ALA A 203 -8.93 -11.33 -13.93
C ALA A 203 -7.86 -11.18 -12.83
N LEU A 204 -6.79 -10.40 -13.09
CA LEU A 204 -5.80 -10.03 -12.08
C LEU A 204 -6.45 -9.22 -10.96
N HIS A 205 -7.22 -8.19 -11.31
CA HIS A 205 -7.91 -7.37 -10.31
C HIS A 205 -8.92 -8.20 -9.52
N HIS A 206 -9.69 -9.08 -10.17
CA HIS A 206 -10.62 -9.98 -9.48
C HIS A 206 -9.92 -10.91 -8.49
N SER A 207 -8.72 -11.40 -8.82
CA SER A 207 -7.91 -12.22 -7.90
C SER A 207 -7.42 -11.41 -6.71
N CYS A 208 -6.87 -10.21 -6.94
CA CYS A 208 -6.50 -9.29 -5.86
C CYS A 208 -7.71 -8.99 -4.96
N VAL A 209 -8.90 -8.76 -5.53
CA VAL A 209 -10.12 -8.52 -4.74
C VAL A 209 -10.44 -9.69 -3.82
N ARG A 210 -10.43 -10.93 -4.32
CA ARG A 210 -10.69 -12.13 -3.51
C ARG A 210 -9.67 -12.32 -2.40
N GLN A 211 -8.38 -12.09 -2.69
CA GLN A 211 -7.33 -12.18 -1.68
C GLN A 211 -7.48 -11.07 -0.63
N GLY A 212 -7.76 -9.83 -1.06
CA GLY A 212 -7.94 -8.69 -0.18
C GLY A 212 -9.11 -8.85 0.78
N GLN A 213 -10.23 -9.44 0.34
CA GLN A 213 -11.35 -9.76 1.23
C GLN A 213 -10.92 -10.70 2.37
N LEU A 214 -10.18 -11.76 2.05
CA LEU A 214 -9.65 -12.69 3.07
C LEU A 214 -8.64 -11.99 4.00
N ILE A 215 -7.81 -11.09 3.47
CA ILE A 215 -6.89 -10.27 4.28
C ILE A 215 -7.69 -9.38 5.25
N GLU A 216 -8.72 -8.70 4.78
CA GLU A 216 -9.53 -7.79 5.61
C GLU A 216 -10.43 -8.52 6.62
N ASP A 217 -10.79 -9.78 6.35
CA ASP A 217 -11.39 -10.67 7.34
C ASP A 217 -10.40 -11.07 8.45
N THR A 218 -9.10 -10.99 8.19
CA THR A 218 -8.02 -11.38 9.11
C THR A 218 -7.49 -10.20 9.93
N VAL A 219 -7.32 -9.03 9.30
CA VAL A 219 -6.79 -7.82 9.94
C VAL A 219 -7.54 -6.59 9.43
N ARG A 220 -7.79 -5.62 10.34
CA ARG A 220 -8.39 -4.34 9.95
C ARG A 220 -7.40 -3.52 9.13
N VAL A 221 -7.78 -3.17 7.90
CA VAL A 221 -6.99 -2.29 7.02
C VAL A 221 -7.72 -0.97 6.83
N PHE A 222 -6.98 0.14 6.96
CA PHE A 222 -7.42 1.49 6.61
C PHE A 222 -6.61 1.96 5.40
N HIS A 223 -7.26 2.04 4.24
CA HIS A 223 -6.60 2.40 2.98
C HIS A 223 -6.56 3.91 2.77
N ILE A 224 -5.38 4.43 2.39
CA ILE A 224 -5.18 5.82 2.00
C ILE A 224 -4.67 5.83 0.56
N GLU A 225 -5.50 6.33 -0.34
CA GLU A 225 -5.23 6.40 -1.78
C GLU A 225 -4.83 7.83 -2.15
N THR A 226 -3.62 8.02 -2.67
CA THR A 226 -3.08 9.32 -3.08
C THR A 226 -2.85 9.39 -4.59
N THR A 227 -3.20 10.51 -5.22
CA THR A 227 -3.07 10.75 -6.68
C THR A 227 -2.27 12.01 -6.95
#